data_AF-A0A1A8F5C2-F1
#
_entry.id   AF-A0A1A8F5C2-F1
#
_cell.length_a   1.000
_cell.length_b   1.000
_cell.length_c   1.000
_cell.angle_alpha   90.00
_cell.angle_beta   90.00
_cell.angle_gamma   90.00
#
_symmetry.space_group_name_H-M   'P 1'
#
loop_
_entity.id
_entity.type
_entity.pdbx_description
1 polymer ?
#
loop_
_entity_poly.entity_id
_entity_poly.type
_entity_poly.pdbx_seq_one_letter_code
_entity_poly.pdbx_strand_id
1 'polypeptide(L)'
;LRVTGPGGTDASIRSSYRLLGTVSLLQLLVSVCLQLQNFRRRQRARQEWKLHRKLSPQRTASSNPRAARCILCLEARRNATSTPCGHLFCWECITEWCNTKAECPLCREKFPPHRLVFLRNYS
;
A
#
# COMPACT_ATOMS: atom_id res chain seq x y z
N LEU A 1 -47.22 -15.99 -42.98
CA LEU A 1 -47.03 -16.32 -41.54
C LEU A 1 -45.81 -15.54 -41.02
N ARG A 2 -46.01 -14.35 -40.43
CA ARG A 2 -44.92 -13.59 -39.79
C ARG A 2 -44.95 -13.91 -38.30
N VAL A 3 -43.98 -14.69 -37.83
CA VAL A 3 -43.74 -14.89 -36.40
C VAL A 3 -43.15 -13.58 -35.85
N THR A 4 -43.96 -12.81 -35.12
CA THR A 4 -43.50 -11.71 -34.30
C THR A 4 -42.70 -12.27 -33.12
N GLY A 5 -41.38 -12.25 -33.21
CA GLY A 5 -40.48 -12.56 -32.10
C GLY A 5 -40.53 -11.46 -31.02
N PRO A 6 -40.15 -11.78 -29.76
CA PRO A 6 -40.41 -10.93 -28.60
C PRO A 6 -39.46 -9.72 -28.58
N GLY A 7 -39.91 -8.59 -29.14
CA GLY A 7 -39.14 -7.33 -29.12
C GLY A 7 -39.02 -6.66 -27.74
N GLY A 8 -39.67 -7.20 -26.70
CA GLY A 8 -39.68 -6.64 -25.34
C GLY A 8 -38.54 -7.13 -24.44
N THR A 9 -38.03 -8.35 -24.66
CA THR A 9 -37.02 -8.97 -23.77
C THR A 9 -35.62 -8.40 -24.00
N ASP A 10 -35.27 -8.07 -25.24
CA ASP A 10 -33.94 -7.60 -25.64
C ASP A 10 -33.59 -6.20 -25.07
N ALA A 11 -34.58 -5.31 -25.02
CA ALA A 11 -34.42 -3.97 -24.42
C ALA A 11 -34.27 -4.03 -22.89
N SER A 12 -35.04 -4.91 -22.23
CA SER A 12 -34.93 -5.13 -20.78
C SER A 12 -33.56 -5.68 -20.42
N ILE A 13 -33.10 -6.70 -21.16
CA ILE A 13 -31.79 -7.33 -20.97
C ILE A 13 -30.66 -6.30 -21.13
N ARG A 14 -30.73 -5.43 -22.14
CA ARG A 14 -29.74 -4.37 -22.38
C ARG A 14 -29.73 -3.31 -21.26
N SER A 15 -30.89 -2.99 -20.69
CA SER A 15 -31.00 -2.08 -19.55
C SER A 15 -30.42 -2.69 -18.28
N SER A 16 -30.71 -3.96 -18.01
CA SER A 16 -30.15 -4.72 -16.88
C SER A 16 -28.63 -4.78 -16.92
N TYR A 17 -28.03 -5.07 -18.08
CA TYR A 17 -26.57 -5.08 -18.22
C TYR A 17 -25.95 -3.68 -18.10
N ARG A 18 -26.64 -2.62 -18.51
CA ARG A 18 -26.20 -1.24 -18.28
C ARG A 18 -26.16 -0.90 -16.79
N LEU A 19 -27.20 -1.26 -16.04
CA LEU A 19 -27.25 -1.04 -14.59
C LEU A 19 -26.17 -1.82 -13.84
N LEU A 20 -25.97 -3.10 -14.18
CA LEU A 20 -24.90 -3.90 -13.59
C LEU A 20 -23.51 -3.34 -13.94
N GLY A 21 -23.35 -2.87 -15.18
CA GLY A 21 -22.14 -2.20 -15.63
C GLY A 21 -21.85 -0.91 -14.85
N THR A 22 -22.85 -0.04 -14.67
CA THR A 22 -22.66 1.21 -13.91
C THR A 22 -22.40 0.95 -12.44
N VAL A 23 -23.11 0.00 -11.80
CA VAL A 23 -22.85 -0.38 -10.41
C VAL A 23 -21.44 -0.94 -10.24
N SER A 24 -21.00 -1.81 -11.15
CA SER A 24 -19.64 -2.37 -11.12
C SER A 24 -18.58 -1.29 -11.32
N LEU A 25 -18.78 -0.38 -12.27
CA LEU A 25 -17.89 0.76 -12.50
C LEU A 25 -17.82 1.68 -11.29
N LEU A 26 -18.95 2.02 -10.67
CA LEU A 26 -19.00 2.81 -9.45
C LEU A 26 -18.25 2.11 -8.31
N GLN A 27 -18.45 0.81 -8.11
CA GLN A 27 -17.75 0.02 -7.10
C GLN A 27 -16.23 0.00 -7.34
N LEU A 28 -15.80 -0.14 -8.60
CA LEU A 28 -14.40 -0.05 -9.00
C LEU A 28 -13.83 1.34 -8.73
N LEU A 29 -14.53 2.40 -9.13
CA LEU A 29 -14.09 3.78 -8.92
C LEU A 29 -13.96 4.11 -7.42
N VAL A 30 -14.92 3.68 -6.60
CA VAL A 30 -14.85 3.84 -5.13
C VAL A 30 -13.67 3.07 -4.56
N SER A 31 -13.50 1.80 -4.93
CA SER A 31 -12.40 0.95 -4.43
C SER A 31 -11.04 1.53 -4.83
N VAL A 32 -10.89 1.94 -6.09
CA VAL A 32 -9.68 2.58 -6.63
C VAL A 32 -9.42 3.91 -5.93
N CYS A 33 -10.44 4.73 -5.72
CA CYS A 33 -10.31 6.00 -5.00
C CYS A 33 -9.81 5.77 -3.56
N LEU A 34 -10.40 4.82 -2.82
CA LEU A 34 -9.96 4.50 -1.45
C LEU A 34 -8.52 3.96 -1.43
N GLN A 35 -8.15 3.09 -2.36
CA GLN A 35 -6.78 2.59 -2.49
C GLN A 35 -5.79 3.73 -2.81
N LEU A 36 -6.14 4.63 -3.73
CA LEU A 36 -5.35 5.82 -4.06
C LEU A 36 -5.27 6.79 -2.90
N GLN A 37 -6.33 6.97 -2.13
CA GLN A 37 -6.35 7.82 -0.95
C GLN A 37 -5.47 7.24 0.16
N ASN A 38 -5.53 5.93 0.42
CA ASN A 38 -4.64 5.26 1.37
C ASN A 38 -3.18 5.37 0.94
N PHE A 39 -2.89 5.14 -0.34
CA PHE A 39 -1.57 5.33 -0.91
C PHE A 39 -1.12 6.80 -0.83
N ARG A 40 -2.00 7.76 -1.14
CA ARG A 40 -1.73 9.20 -1.06
C ARG A 40 -1.57 9.69 0.38
N ARG A 41 -2.31 9.16 1.34
CA ARG A 41 -2.16 9.45 2.78
C ARG A 41 -0.77 9.01 3.23
N ARG A 42 -0.37 7.79 2.85
CA ARG A 42 1.00 7.32 3.03
C ARG A 42 2.00 8.24 2.32
N GLN A 43 1.67 8.80 1.14
CA GLN A 43 2.54 9.75 0.42
C GLN A 43 2.61 11.16 1.02
N ARG A 44 1.54 11.71 1.59
CA ARG A 44 1.54 13.05 2.20
C ARG A 44 2.41 13.09 3.45
N ALA A 45 2.20 12.13 4.36
CA ALA A 45 3.11 11.92 5.48
C ALA A 45 4.56 11.83 4.95
N ARG A 46 4.79 11.04 3.88
CA ARG A 46 6.12 10.95 3.24
C ARG A 46 6.65 12.27 2.67
N GLN A 47 5.83 13.22 2.19
CA GLN A 47 6.30 14.48 1.64
C GLN A 47 6.72 15.46 2.72
N GLU A 48 5.93 15.56 3.80
CA GLU A 48 6.26 16.36 4.98
C GLU A 48 7.65 15.97 5.52
N TRP A 49 7.92 14.66 5.67
CA TRP A 49 9.24 14.16 6.07
C TRP A 49 10.38 14.44 5.06
N LYS A 50 10.09 14.49 3.74
CA LYS A 50 11.12 14.83 2.73
C LYS A 50 11.58 16.28 2.89
N LEU A 51 10.68 17.18 3.25
CA LEU A 51 11.01 18.58 3.53
C LEU A 51 11.91 18.70 4.75
N HIS A 52 11.57 18.04 5.86
CA HIS A 52 12.40 18.02 7.08
C HIS A 52 13.81 17.42 6.85
N ARG A 53 13.95 16.40 6.01
CA ARG A 53 15.27 15.82 5.68
C ARG A 53 16.17 16.78 4.90
N LYS A 54 15.61 17.57 3.96
CA LYS A 54 16.41 18.52 3.16
C LYS A 54 17.09 19.60 4.02
N LEU A 55 16.57 19.84 5.22
CA LEU A 55 17.12 20.78 6.20
C LEU A 55 18.21 20.18 7.09
N SER A 56 18.37 18.84 7.11
CA SER A 56 19.45 18.18 7.85
C SER A 56 20.68 18.05 6.94
N PRO A 57 21.82 18.66 7.29
CA PRO A 57 23.06 18.44 6.57
C PRO A 57 23.42 16.95 6.58
N GLN A 58 23.77 16.47 5.40
CA GLN A 58 24.15 15.12 5.03
C GLN A 58 25.09 14.46 6.07
N ARG A 59 24.64 13.40 6.74
CA ARG A 59 25.54 12.42 7.37
C ARG A 59 25.43 11.10 6.62
N THR A 60 26.52 10.85 5.89
CA THR A 60 27.00 9.57 5.33
C THR A 60 26.01 8.79 4.47
N ALA A 61 26.16 8.95 3.15
CA ALA A 61 25.66 7.99 2.18
C ALA A 61 26.26 6.61 2.49
N SER A 62 25.41 5.67 2.93
CA SER A 62 25.78 4.27 2.98
C SER A 62 26.15 3.80 1.57
N SER A 63 27.27 3.07 1.46
CA SER A 63 27.88 2.62 0.20
C SER A 63 27.03 1.64 -0.61
N ASN A 64 25.86 1.23 -0.09
CA ASN A 64 24.93 0.36 -0.80
C ASN A 64 23.49 0.94 -0.82
N PRO A 65 23.08 1.59 -1.93
CA PRO A 65 21.75 2.22 -2.03
C PRO A 65 20.58 1.23 -1.98
N ARG A 66 20.83 -0.08 -2.10
CA ARG A 66 19.78 -1.13 -1.97
C ARG A 66 19.51 -1.50 -0.51
N ALA A 67 20.55 -1.56 0.32
CA ALA A 67 20.43 -1.87 1.76
C ALA A 67 19.68 -0.79 2.54
N ALA A 68 19.68 0.44 2.01
CA ALA A 68 18.98 1.60 2.58
C ALA A 68 17.50 1.71 2.17
N ARG A 69 16.96 0.86 1.29
CA ARG A 69 15.55 0.93 0.85
C ARG A 69 14.65 0.00 1.67
N CYS A 70 13.40 0.43 1.85
CA CYS A 70 12.34 -0.37 2.47
C CYS A 70 11.57 -1.12 1.38
N ILE A 71 11.49 -2.45 1.44
CA ILE A 71 10.84 -3.24 0.38
C ILE A 71 9.31 -3.05 0.33
N LEU A 72 8.69 -2.64 1.44
CA LEU A 72 7.24 -2.44 1.53
C LEU A 72 6.78 -1.18 0.81
N CYS A 73 7.67 -0.21 0.61
CA CYS A 73 7.32 1.06 -0.02
C CYS A 73 8.31 1.53 -1.09
N LEU A 74 9.37 0.76 -1.31
CA LEU A 74 10.41 0.93 -2.33
C LEU A 74 11.18 2.27 -2.27
N GLU A 75 11.00 3.04 -1.21
CA GLU A 75 11.73 4.28 -0.94
C GLU A 75 12.89 4.07 0.05
N ALA A 76 13.74 5.08 0.21
CA ALA A 76 14.73 5.13 1.29
C ALA A 76 14.04 4.92 2.66
N ARG A 77 14.57 3.98 3.44
CA ARG A 77 14.08 3.59 4.76
C ARG A 77 14.13 4.79 5.68
N ARG A 78 13.04 5.04 6.38
CA ARG A 78 12.87 6.14 7.33
C ARG A 78 12.46 5.50 8.63
N ASN A 79 13.00 5.98 9.76
CA ASN A 79 12.66 5.41 11.05
C ASN A 79 12.87 3.88 11.02
N ALA A 80 14.10 3.48 10.73
CA ALA A 80 14.44 2.09 10.48
C ALA A 80 14.00 1.22 11.67
N THR A 81 13.32 0.14 11.38
CA THR A 81 12.77 -0.77 12.38
C THR A 81 13.20 -2.18 12.05
N SER A 82 13.76 -2.87 13.04
CA SER A 82 14.16 -4.27 12.93
C SER A 82 13.05 -5.18 13.40
N THR A 83 12.83 -6.22 12.61
CA THR A 83 12.14 -7.43 13.05
C THR A 83 13.08 -8.29 13.91
N PRO A 84 12.56 -9.24 14.72
CA PRO A 84 13.39 -10.15 15.51
C PRO A 84 14.36 -10.98 14.68
N CYS A 85 14.01 -11.25 13.42
CA CYS A 85 14.86 -11.96 12.47
C CYS A 85 15.91 -11.08 11.78
N GLY A 86 16.02 -9.80 12.17
CA GLY A 86 17.05 -8.87 11.68
C GLY A 86 16.71 -8.13 10.37
N HIS A 87 15.55 -8.40 9.75
CA HIS A 87 15.12 -7.67 8.56
C HIS A 87 14.62 -6.27 8.89
N LEU A 88 14.92 -5.32 8.01
CA LEU A 88 14.75 -3.89 8.26
C LEU A 88 13.72 -3.22 7.33
N PHE A 89 12.83 -2.45 7.93
CA PHE A 89 11.72 -1.75 7.26
C PHE A 89 11.54 -0.34 7.81
N CYS A 90 10.63 0.45 7.22
CA CYS A 90 10.16 1.66 7.88
C CYS A 90 9.19 1.28 9.01
N TRP A 91 9.26 1.97 10.15
CA TRP A 91 8.34 1.79 11.28
C TRP A 91 6.88 1.67 10.82
N GLU A 92 6.35 2.71 10.17
CA GLU A 92 4.95 2.75 9.73
C GLU A 92 4.59 1.59 8.79
N CYS A 93 5.53 1.17 7.93
CA CYS A 93 5.27 0.10 6.95
C CYS A 93 5.19 -1.26 7.63
N ILE A 94 6.12 -1.56 8.55
CA ILE A 94 6.12 -2.86 9.23
C ILE A 94 5.01 -2.96 10.27
N THR A 95 4.67 -1.87 10.97
CA THR A 95 3.54 -1.87 11.91
C THR A 95 2.21 -2.13 11.19
N GLU A 96 2.00 -1.51 10.03
CA GLU A 96 0.78 -1.70 9.24
C GLU A 96 0.69 -3.12 8.65
N TRP A 97 1.82 -3.70 8.24
CA TRP A 97 1.89 -5.10 7.85
C TRP A 97 1.50 -6.02 9.02
N CYS A 98 2.11 -5.79 10.19
CA CYS A 98 1.88 -6.58 11.39
C CYS A 98 0.43 -6.52 11.91
N ASN A 99 -0.32 -5.46 11.59
CA ASN A 99 -1.76 -5.39 11.89
C ASN A 99 -2.58 -6.42 11.09
N THR A 100 -2.10 -6.83 9.91
CA THR A 100 -2.76 -7.85 9.09
C THR A 100 -2.15 -9.23 9.32
N LYS A 101 -0.81 -9.31 9.40
CA LYS A 101 -0.05 -10.56 9.53
C LYS A 101 1.14 -10.37 10.47
N ALA A 102 1.14 -11.06 11.60
CA ALA A 102 2.22 -11.04 12.59
C ALA A 102 3.44 -11.89 12.15
N GLU A 103 4.00 -11.57 10.98
CA GLU A 103 5.15 -12.26 10.38
C GLU A 103 6.07 -11.30 9.61
N CYS A 104 7.33 -11.69 9.42
CA CYS A 104 8.28 -10.93 8.61
C CYS A 104 7.92 -10.99 7.12
N PRO A 105 7.82 -9.85 6.41
CA PRO A 105 7.56 -9.85 4.96
C PRO A 105 8.62 -10.54 4.09
N LEU A 106 9.88 -10.68 4.57
CA LEU A 106 10.97 -11.31 3.82
C LEU A 106 11.08 -12.82 4.09
N CYS A 107 11.23 -13.22 5.35
CA CYS A 107 11.48 -14.61 5.72
C CYS A 107 10.27 -15.35 6.28
N ARG A 108 9.13 -14.66 6.46
CA ARG A 108 7.88 -15.21 7.04
C ARG A 108 8.01 -15.74 8.47
N GLU A 109 9.07 -15.37 9.18
CA GLU A 109 9.20 -15.69 10.60
C GLU A 109 8.08 -14.98 11.38
N LYS A 110 7.33 -15.75 12.17
CA LYS A 110 6.20 -15.25 12.97
C LYS A 110 6.71 -14.59 14.24
N PHE A 111 6.23 -13.38 14.54
CA PHE A 111 6.53 -12.69 15.78
C PHE A 111 5.41 -11.70 16.13
N PRO A 112 5.15 -11.47 17.43
CA PRO A 112 4.14 -10.50 17.84
C PRO A 112 4.63 -9.05 17.64
N PRO A 113 3.74 -8.08 17.32
CA PRO A 113 4.13 -6.71 16.95
C PRO A 113 4.97 -5.96 17.99
N HIS A 114 4.82 -6.26 19.28
CA HIS A 114 5.59 -5.60 20.34
C HIS A 114 7.09 -5.96 20.32
N ARG A 115 7.50 -6.97 19.54
CA ARG A 115 8.92 -7.32 19.36
C ARG A 115 9.60 -6.53 18.23
N LEU A 116 8.89 -5.58 17.62
CA LEU A 116 9.50 -4.65 16.68
C LEU A 116 10.41 -3.68 17.44
N VAL A 117 11.65 -3.55 16.96
CA VAL A 117 12.64 -2.67 17.58
C VAL A 117 12.87 -1.47 16.67
N PHE A 118 12.48 -0.29 17.15
CA PHE A 118 12.77 0.97 16.48
C PHE A 118 14.25 1.31 16.64
N LEU A 119 14.97 1.47 15.53
CA LEU A 119 16.39 1.82 15.54
C LEU A 119 16.55 3.34 15.50
N ARG A 120 17.12 3.90 16.57
CA ARG A 120 17.57 5.29 16.60
C ARG A 120 18.98 5.35 15.99
N ASN A 121 19.21 6.28 15.06
CA ASN A 121 20.51 6.53 14.44
C ASN A 121 21.09 5.40 13.56
N TYR A 122 20.24 4.61 12.90
CA TYR A 122 20.68 3.61 11.90
C TYR A 122 20.77 4.26 10.51
N SER A 123 22.00 4.45 9.99
CA SER A 123 22.32 5.06 8.68
C SER A 123 22.76 4.04 7.64
#